data_AF-A0A1Y6CRF9-F1
#
_entry.id   AF-A0A1Y6CRF9-F1
#
_cell.length_a   1.000
_cell.length_b   1.000
_cell.length_c   1.000
_cell.angle_alpha   90.00
_cell.angle_beta   90.00
_cell.angle_gamma   90.00
#
_symmetry.space_group_name_H-M   'P 1'
#
loop_
_entity.id
_entity.type
_entity.pdbx_description
1 polymer ?
#
loop_
_entity_poly.entity_id
_entity_poly.type
_entity_poly.pdbx_seq_one_letter_code
_entity_poly.pdbx_strand_id
1 'polypeptide(L)'
;MGSEKRGLVERLFGNAYLLLVLTTMAWGGNAVASRFAVGAVSPMALTAMRWLGVVILLALFARREIREAWPQLRPRLGTLALLGACGFTGFNALYYVAAHSTTAINIGILQGAIPIFVLLGAYLLDRAPVTALQSFGVLLTLIGVAVVTSGGSLARLATLSLNQGDLIMLGACALYAGYTLGLRRRPAVSALASFSVLALSACLAALPLAAIEAAAGSFQWPSPRGWLVLAYVVLFPSFLSQLSFMQGVKLIGPARAGVFVNLVPIWAALFSVLLLGEDFALYHGAALVLVLGGIWIAEHAKKRQVDRAVR
;
A
#
# COMPACT_ATOMS: atom_id res chain seq x y z
N MET A 1 -42.20 10.67 4.05
CA MET A 1 -41.49 11.91 3.63
C MET A 1 -40.24 12.13 4.50
N GLY A 2 -39.15 11.39 4.28
CA GLY A 2 -37.98 11.45 5.20
C GLY A 2 -36.59 11.36 4.55
N SER A 3 -36.46 11.54 3.23
CA SER A 3 -35.21 11.24 2.50
C SER A 3 -34.40 12.46 2.02
N GLU A 4 -34.89 13.69 2.17
CA GLU A 4 -34.40 14.78 1.30
C GLU A 4 -33.26 15.68 1.83
N LYS A 5 -32.76 15.49 3.06
CA LYS A 5 -31.64 16.32 3.55
C LYS A 5 -30.51 15.54 4.22
N ARG A 6 -30.14 14.37 3.69
CA ARG A 6 -28.76 13.91 3.90
C ARG A 6 -27.82 14.90 3.23
N GLY A 7 -27.02 15.61 4.02
CA GLY A 7 -26.03 16.56 3.52
C GLY A 7 -25.07 15.88 2.53
N LEU A 8 -24.50 16.65 1.60
CA LEU A 8 -23.61 16.14 0.56
C LEU A 8 -22.49 15.25 1.13
N VAL A 9 -21.92 15.66 2.27
CA VAL A 9 -20.89 14.88 3.00
C VAL A 9 -21.42 13.52 3.45
N GLU A 10 -22.64 13.44 3.98
CA GLU A 10 -23.23 12.18 4.44
C GLU A 10 -23.52 11.23 3.26
N ARG A 11 -23.92 11.78 2.11
CA ARG A 11 -24.11 11.01 0.87
C ARG A 11 -22.78 10.48 0.32
N LEU A 12 -21.73 11.29 0.35
CA LEU A 12 -20.38 10.89 -0.07
C LEU A 12 -19.80 9.80 0.85
N PHE A 13 -19.87 10.00 2.17
CA PHE A 13 -19.39 9.04 3.16
C PHE A 13 -20.27 7.78 3.29
N GLY A 14 -21.49 7.81 2.74
CA GLY A 14 -22.37 6.65 2.62
C GLY A 14 -22.14 5.80 1.37
N ASN A 15 -21.37 6.28 0.39
CA ASN A 15 -21.12 5.57 -0.86
C ASN A 15 -19.78 4.83 -0.83
N ALA A 16 -19.81 3.56 -0.45
CA ALA A 16 -18.62 2.72 -0.34
C ALA A 16 -17.83 2.63 -1.65
N TYR A 17 -18.50 2.53 -2.80
CA TYR A 17 -17.85 2.37 -4.09
C TYR A 17 -17.06 3.62 -4.47
N LEU A 18 -17.64 4.80 -4.29
CA LEU A 18 -16.95 6.06 -4.53
C LEU A 18 -15.72 6.20 -3.64
N LEU A 19 -15.87 5.92 -2.34
CA LEU A 19 -14.76 6.00 -1.38
C LEU A 19 -13.60 5.07 -1.76
N LEU A 20 -13.90 3.84 -2.19
CA LEU A 20 -12.89 2.86 -2.55
C LEU A 20 -12.20 3.17 -3.89
N VAL A 21 -12.93 3.71 -4.86
CA VAL A 21 -12.34 4.21 -6.12
C VAL A 21 -11.40 5.39 -5.83
N LEU A 22 -11.83 6.38 -5.04
CA LEU A 22 -10.97 7.51 -4.67
C LEU A 22 -9.74 7.07 -3.86
N THR A 23 -9.90 6.10 -2.96
CA THR A 23 -8.80 5.50 -2.21
C THR A 23 -7.75 4.91 -3.16
N THR A 24 -8.18 4.05 -4.06
CA THR A 24 -7.28 3.30 -4.95
C THR A 24 -6.65 4.20 -6.01
N MET A 25 -7.37 5.24 -6.43
CA MET A 25 -6.85 6.31 -7.26
C MET A 25 -5.74 7.11 -6.55
N ALA A 26 -5.92 7.46 -5.27
CA ALA A 26 -4.89 8.13 -4.48
C ALA A 26 -3.66 7.24 -4.27
N TRP A 27 -3.84 5.94 -4.01
CA TRP A 27 -2.72 5.00 -3.90
C TRP A 27 -1.99 4.79 -5.24
N GLY A 28 -2.72 4.72 -6.37
CA GLY A 28 -2.11 4.69 -7.70
C GLY A 28 -1.32 5.96 -8.00
N GLY A 29 -1.87 7.13 -7.66
CA GLY A 29 -1.19 8.42 -7.79
C GLY A 29 0.04 8.57 -6.90
N ASN A 30 0.14 7.82 -5.79
CA ASN A 30 1.35 7.79 -4.97
C ASN A 30 2.57 7.23 -5.74
N ALA A 31 2.38 6.35 -6.72
CA ALA A 31 3.48 5.85 -7.56
C ALA A 31 4.04 6.95 -8.46
N VAL A 32 3.18 7.84 -8.96
CA VAL A 32 3.60 9.01 -9.72
C VAL A 32 4.26 10.04 -8.80
N ALA A 33 3.68 10.27 -7.62
CA ALA A 33 4.23 11.19 -6.63
C ALA A 33 5.63 10.77 -6.16
N SER A 34 5.90 9.46 -6.02
CA SER A 34 7.25 8.99 -5.67
C SER A 34 8.28 9.30 -6.75
N ARG A 35 7.93 9.21 -8.03
CA ARG A 35 8.81 9.63 -9.13
C ARG A 35 9.01 11.15 -9.17
N PHE A 36 7.97 11.93 -8.90
CA PHE A 36 8.10 13.39 -8.75
C PHE A 36 8.90 13.81 -7.51
N ALA A 37 9.04 12.96 -6.50
CA ALA A 37 9.89 13.19 -5.34
C ALA A 37 11.38 13.07 -5.65
N VAL A 38 11.76 12.27 -6.65
CA VAL A 38 13.16 12.01 -7.00
C VAL A 38 13.86 13.33 -7.34
N GLY A 39 14.93 13.65 -6.60
CA GLY A 39 15.68 14.90 -6.72
C GLY A 39 14.98 16.14 -6.14
N ALA A 40 13.76 15.99 -5.62
CA ALA A 40 12.99 17.08 -5.01
C ALA A 40 13.00 17.02 -3.47
N VAL A 41 13.13 15.84 -2.88
CA VAL A 41 13.22 15.54 -1.45
C VAL A 41 13.85 14.16 -1.27
N SER A 42 14.66 13.95 -0.23
CA SER A 42 15.26 12.63 -0.01
C SER A 42 14.23 11.60 0.52
N PRO A 43 14.37 10.30 0.20
CA PRO A 43 13.38 9.28 0.54
C PRO A 43 13.03 9.16 2.03
N MET A 44 14.02 9.22 2.92
CA MET A 44 13.77 9.09 4.36
C MET A 44 13.18 10.37 4.93
N ALA A 45 13.63 11.54 4.46
CA ALA A 45 13.00 12.83 4.78
C ALA A 45 11.51 12.85 4.38
N LEU A 46 11.18 12.44 3.15
CA LEU A 46 9.81 12.34 2.68
C LEU A 46 8.97 11.40 3.55
N THR A 47 9.51 10.23 3.90
CA THR A 47 8.82 9.25 4.75
C THR A 47 8.56 9.81 6.15
N ALA A 48 9.55 10.46 6.77
CA ALA A 48 9.42 11.05 8.10
C ALA A 48 8.40 12.20 8.11
N MET A 49 8.51 13.13 7.16
CA MET A 49 7.59 14.27 7.06
C MET A 49 6.17 13.82 6.71
N ARG A 50 6.02 12.78 5.87
CA ARG A 50 4.73 12.18 5.51
C ARG A 50 4.01 11.70 6.78
N TRP A 51 4.67 10.90 7.60
CA TRP A 51 4.05 10.36 8.82
C TRP A 51 3.88 11.43 9.90
N LEU A 52 4.78 12.41 10.00
CA LEU A 52 4.60 13.56 10.88
C LEU A 52 3.32 14.34 10.52
N GLY A 53 3.11 14.64 9.24
CA GLY A 53 1.91 15.31 8.76
C GLY A 53 0.63 14.53 9.08
N VAL A 54 0.64 13.21 8.88
CA VAL A 54 -0.49 12.32 9.22
C VAL A 54 -0.74 12.32 10.74
N VAL A 55 0.31 12.25 11.56
CA VAL A 55 0.19 12.31 13.02
C VAL A 55 -0.41 13.63 13.47
N ILE A 56 0.00 14.76 12.88
CA ILE A 56 -0.59 16.08 13.18
C ILE A 56 -2.09 16.07 12.87
N LEU A 57 -2.49 15.58 11.69
CA LEU A 57 -3.89 15.51 11.30
C LEU A 57 -4.70 14.58 12.23
N LEU A 58 -4.18 13.40 12.56
CA LEU A 58 -4.84 12.47 13.49
C LEU A 58 -4.91 13.03 14.90
N ALA A 59 -3.87 13.74 15.33
CA ALA A 59 -3.88 14.45 16.59
C ALA A 59 -4.91 15.59 16.61
N LEU A 60 -5.34 16.15 15.48
CA LEU A 60 -6.43 17.14 15.45
C LEU A 60 -7.81 16.47 15.41
N PHE A 61 -7.97 15.41 14.62
CA PHE A 61 -9.29 14.87 14.29
C PHE A 61 -9.69 13.57 15.01
N ALA A 62 -8.74 12.85 15.65
CA ALA A 62 -8.99 11.54 16.26
C ALA A 62 -8.70 11.48 17.78
N ARG A 63 -8.57 12.64 18.45
CA ARG A 63 -8.20 12.70 19.89
C ARG A 63 -9.15 11.88 20.78
N ARG A 64 -10.44 11.96 20.49
CA ARG A 64 -11.49 11.33 21.29
C ARG A 64 -11.38 9.80 21.18
N GLU A 65 -11.31 9.29 19.96
CA GLU A 65 -11.21 7.87 19.66
C GLU A 65 -9.94 7.25 20.22
N ILE A 66 -8.82 7.98 20.15
CA ILE A 66 -7.55 7.55 20.76
C ILE A 66 -7.70 7.45 22.28
N ARG A 67 -8.27 8.47 22.94
CA ARG A 67 -8.45 8.49 24.40
C ARG A 67 -9.35 7.35 24.87
N GLU A 68 -10.45 7.11 24.18
CA GLU A 68 -11.39 6.02 24.48
C GLU A 68 -10.75 4.64 24.29
N ALA A 69 -9.94 4.45 23.25
CA ALA A 69 -9.26 3.19 22.96
C ALA A 69 -7.95 2.96 23.74
N TRP A 70 -7.41 4.00 24.41
CA TRP A 70 -6.08 3.97 25.03
C TRP A 70 -5.85 2.81 26.01
N PRO A 71 -6.79 2.45 26.91
CA PRO A 71 -6.59 1.33 27.84
C PRO A 71 -6.37 -0.02 27.15
N GLN A 72 -6.93 -0.19 25.94
CA GLN A 72 -6.82 -1.41 25.13
C GLN A 72 -5.59 -1.39 24.21
N LEU A 73 -5.13 -0.18 23.83
CA LEU A 73 -3.95 0.02 22.99
C LEU A 73 -2.64 -0.10 23.78
N ARG A 74 -2.59 0.47 24.99
CA ARG A 74 -1.36 0.52 25.81
C ARG A 74 -0.64 -0.83 26.01
N PRO A 75 -1.31 -1.98 26.20
CA PRO A 75 -0.62 -3.24 26.44
C PRO A 75 -0.03 -3.84 25.16
N ARG A 76 -0.46 -3.35 23.98
CA ARG A 76 -0.04 -3.85 22.67
C ARG A 76 0.85 -2.87 21.91
N LEU A 77 1.38 -1.84 22.59
CA LEU A 77 2.22 -0.82 21.96
C LEU A 77 3.46 -1.42 21.29
N GLY A 78 4.09 -2.46 21.86
CA GLY A 78 5.22 -3.12 21.20
C GLY A 78 4.85 -3.76 19.86
N THR A 79 3.75 -4.50 19.81
CA THR A 79 3.24 -5.08 18.56
C THR A 79 2.82 -4.00 17.55
N LEU A 80 2.09 -2.97 18.00
CA LEU A 80 1.68 -1.87 17.14
C LEU A 80 2.87 -1.05 16.64
N ALA A 81 3.91 -0.90 17.47
CA ALA A 81 5.15 -0.24 17.10
C ALA A 81 5.85 -0.99 15.97
N LEU A 82 5.99 -2.32 16.09
CA LEU A 82 6.57 -3.16 15.04
C LEU A 82 5.73 -3.11 13.76
N LEU A 83 4.40 -3.20 13.88
CA LEU A 83 3.49 -3.15 12.72
C LEU A 83 3.55 -1.81 11.99
N GLY A 84 3.56 -0.70 12.72
CA GLY A 84 3.71 0.64 12.14
C GLY A 84 5.11 0.84 11.54
N ALA A 85 6.16 0.40 12.24
CA ALA A 85 7.53 0.50 11.74
C ALA A 85 7.73 -0.28 10.44
N CYS A 86 7.30 -1.55 10.36
CA CYS A 86 7.48 -2.38 9.16
C CYS A 86 6.49 -2.03 8.05
N GLY A 87 5.20 -1.99 8.37
CA GLY A 87 4.11 -1.87 7.40
C GLY A 87 3.95 -0.49 6.80
N PHE A 88 4.34 0.55 7.55
CA PHE A 88 4.27 1.92 7.10
C PHE A 88 5.66 2.44 6.81
N THR A 89 6.53 2.64 7.81
CA THR A 89 7.85 3.24 7.54
C THR A 89 8.73 2.38 6.64
N GLY A 90 8.89 1.10 6.93
CA GLY A 90 9.70 0.19 6.12
C GLY A 90 9.18 0.07 4.69
N PHE A 91 7.87 -0.15 4.53
CA PHE A 91 7.23 -0.12 3.21
C PHE A 91 7.51 1.19 2.47
N ASN A 92 7.24 2.35 3.08
CA ASN A 92 7.37 3.66 2.43
C ASN A 92 8.82 4.02 2.14
N ALA A 93 9.74 3.69 3.04
CA ALA A 93 11.17 3.88 2.85
C ALA A 93 11.66 3.14 1.61
N LEU A 94 11.38 1.83 1.52
CA LEU A 94 11.76 1.02 0.36
C LEU A 94 11.01 1.47 -0.90
N TYR A 95 9.74 1.86 -0.78
CA TYR A 95 8.92 2.38 -1.88
C TYR A 95 9.53 3.63 -2.53
N TYR A 96 9.90 4.62 -1.72
CA TYR A 96 10.49 5.86 -2.22
C TYR A 96 11.93 5.65 -2.71
N VAL A 97 12.70 4.76 -2.08
CA VAL A 97 14.03 4.37 -2.58
C VAL A 97 13.92 3.66 -3.94
N ALA A 98 12.97 2.73 -4.10
CA ALA A 98 12.74 2.04 -5.37
C ALA A 98 12.46 3.03 -6.50
N ALA A 99 11.71 4.09 -6.22
CA ALA A 99 11.40 5.13 -7.20
C ALA A 99 12.63 5.82 -7.81
N HIS A 100 13.83 5.75 -7.20
CA HIS A 100 15.05 6.28 -7.82
C HIS A 100 15.60 5.42 -8.97
N SER A 101 15.25 4.14 -9.02
CA SER A 101 15.83 3.16 -9.96
C SER A 101 14.80 2.38 -10.77
N THR A 102 13.50 2.57 -10.53
CA THR A 102 12.42 2.03 -11.35
C THR A 102 11.38 3.09 -11.76
N THR A 103 10.44 2.69 -12.62
CA THR A 103 9.34 3.50 -13.15
C THR A 103 8.12 3.48 -12.22
N ALA A 104 7.26 4.48 -12.34
CA ALA A 104 5.99 4.50 -11.60
C ALA A 104 5.03 3.39 -12.09
N ILE A 105 5.06 3.05 -13.39
CA ILE A 105 4.33 1.90 -13.94
C ILE A 105 4.73 0.62 -13.21
N ASN A 106 6.04 0.34 -13.10
CA ASN A 106 6.54 -0.88 -12.45
C ASN A 106 6.17 -0.91 -10.97
N ILE A 107 6.34 0.20 -10.24
CA ILE A 107 5.91 0.33 -8.84
C ILE A 107 4.42 -0.01 -8.68
N GLY A 108 3.57 0.47 -9.59
CA GLY A 108 2.15 0.16 -9.63
C GLY A 108 1.88 -1.33 -9.79
N ILE A 109 2.42 -1.94 -10.84
CA ILE A 109 2.23 -3.36 -11.16
C ILE A 109 2.73 -4.26 -10.02
N LEU A 110 3.91 -3.98 -9.48
CA LEU A 110 4.50 -4.76 -8.39
C LEU A 110 3.70 -4.66 -7.09
N GLN A 111 3.16 -3.49 -6.75
CA GLN A 111 2.22 -3.36 -5.64
C GLN A 111 0.99 -4.25 -5.81
N GLY A 112 0.53 -4.43 -7.06
CA GLY A 112 -0.55 -5.36 -7.38
C GLY A 112 -0.29 -6.76 -6.84
N ALA A 113 0.96 -7.21 -6.75
CA ALA A 113 1.32 -8.55 -6.27
C ALA A 113 1.30 -8.73 -4.73
N ILE A 114 1.04 -7.67 -3.93
CA ILE A 114 0.98 -7.75 -2.45
C ILE A 114 0.08 -8.90 -1.94
N PRO A 115 -1.14 -9.15 -2.48
CA PRO A 115 -2.00 -10.24 -2.01
C PRO A 115 -1.34 -11.62 -2.09
N ILE A 116 -0.44 -11.83 -3.06
CA ILE A 116 0.30 -13.07 -3.21
C ILE A 116 1.37 -13.21 -2.13
N PHE A 117 2.09 -12.14 -1.78
CA PHE A 117 2.99 -12.14 -0.63
C PHE A 117 2.24 -12.42 0.68
N VAL A 118 1.02 -11.91 0.84
CA VAL A 118 0.15 -12.21 1.99
C VAL A 118 -0.24 -13.69 2.01
N LEU A 119 -0.59 -14.27 0.86
CA LEU A 119 -0.95 -15.69 0.76
C LEU A 119 0.25 -16.59 1.09
N LEU A 120 1.42 -16.29 0.53
CA LEU A 120 2.67 -17.02 0.81
C LEU A 120 3.06 -16.91 2.28
N GLY A 121 3.00 -15.71 2.86
CA GLY A 121 3.28 -15.52 4.29
C GLY A 121 2.29 -16.25 5.20
N ALA A 122 1.00 -16.29 4.85
CA ALA A 122 0.00 -17.07 5.59
C ALA A 122 0.28 -18.59 5.52
N TYR A 123 0.71 -19.09 4.36
CA TYR A 123 1.13 -20.48 4.23
C TYR A 123 2.36 -20.80 5.09
N LEU A 124 3.39 -19.96 5.05
CA LEU A 124 4.64 -20.19 5.77
C LEU A 124 4.50 -20.04 7.29
N LEU A 125 3.76 -19.03 7.75
CA LEU A 125 3.64 -18.70 9.18
C LEU A 125 2.49 -19.43 9.87
N ASP A 126 1.31 -19.49 9.23
CA ASP A 126 0.10 -20.05 9.83
C ASP A 126 -0.17 -21.49 9.35
N ARG A 127 0.66 -22.05 8.46
CA ARG A 127 0.44 -23.35 7.78
C ARG A 127 -0.95 -23.47 7.16
N ALA A 128 -1.47 -22.36 6.67
CA ALA A 128 -2.80 -22.30 6.07
C ALA A 128 -2.82 -23.15 4.79
N PRO A 129 -3.78 -24.08 4.60
CA PRO A 129 -3.81 -24.93 3.42
C PRO A 129 -3.99 -24.12 2.13
N VAL A 130 -3.16 -24.40 1.13
CA VAL A 130 -3.21 -23.76 -0.19
C VAL A 130 -3.73 -24.75 -1.22
N THR A 131 -4.77 -24.36 -1.95
CA THR A 131 -5.35 -25.17 -3.02
C THR A 131 -4.51 -25.11 -4.30
N ALA A 132 -4.61 -26.13 -5.16
CA ALA A 132 -3.93 -26.12 -6.47
C ALA A 132 -4.27 -24.88 -7.32
N LEU A 133 -5.52 -24.42 -7.25
CA LEU A 133 -5.96 -23.22 -7.97
C LEU A 133 -5.35 -21.93 -7.39
N GLN A 134 -5.17 -21.86 -6.06
CA GLN A 134 -4.39 -20.77 -5.44
C GLN A 134 -2.93 -20.80 -5.88
N SER A 135 -2.29 -21.98 -5.87
CA SER A 135 -0.91 -22.12 -6.34
C SER A 135 -0.73 -21.71 -7.79
N PHE A 136 -1.72 -22.01 -8.65
CA PHE A 136 -1.70 -21.56 -10.04
C PHE A 136 -1.82 -20.04 -10.17
N GLY A 137 -2.72 -19.40 -9.40
CA GLY A 137 -2.84 -17.94 -9.35
C GLY A 137 -1.57 -17.25 -8.84
N VAL A 138 -0.93 -17.82 -7.83
CA VAL A 138 0.40 -17.40 -7.33
C VAL A 138 1.43 -17.47 -8.45
N LEU A 139 1.51 -18.61 -9.15
CA LEU A 139 2.47 -18.81 -10.23
C LEU A 139 2.29 -17.79 -11.35
N LEU A 140 1.06 -17.54 -11.82
CA LEU A 140 0.78 -16.53 -12.83
C LEU A 140 1.21 -15.13 -12.40
N THR A 141 0.94 -14.78 -11.14
CA THR A 141 1.35 -13.48 -10.59
C THR A 141 2.87 -13.36 -10.54
N LEU A 142 3.58 -14.41 -10.13
CA LEU A 142 5.04 -14.45 -10.11
C LEU A 142 5.65 -14.35 -11.51
N ILE A 143 5.01 -14.96 -12.52
CA ILE A 143 5.40 -14.78 -13.93
C ILE A 143 5.20 -13.32 -14.34
N GLY A 144 4.06 -12.69 -14.00
CA GLY A 144 3.83 -11.28 -14.28
C GLY A 144 4.86 -10.36 -13.62
N VAL A 145 5.24 -10.65 -12.36
CA VAL A 145 6.34 -9.98 -11.66
C VAL A 145 7.67 -10.17 -12.41
N ALA A 146 8.02 -11.38 -12.82
CA ALA A 146 9.24 -11.65 -13.58
C ALA A 146 9.27 -10.92 -14.94
N VAL A 147 8.13 -10.82 -15.62
CA VAL A 147 8.00 -10.08 -16.89
C VAL A 147 8.28 -8.60 -16.68
N VAL A 148 7.73 -7.97 -15.64
CA VAL A 148 7.93 -6.54 -15.40
C VAL A 148 9.35 -6.24 -14.92
N THR A 149 9.91 -7.05 -14.01
CA THR A 149 11.27 -6.81 -13.45
C THR A 149 12.40 -7.08 -14.45
N SER A 150 12.13 -7.86 -15.49
CA SER A 150 13.05 -8.09 -16.61
C SER A 150 12.88 -7.12 -17.78
N GLY A 151 11.88 -6.22 -17.71
CA GLY A 151 11.51 -5.36 -18.83
C GLY A 151 11.09 -6.13 -20.08
N GLY A 152 10.47 -7.31 -19.90
CA GLY A 152 10.08 -8.21 -20.99
C GLY A 152 11.23 -8.97 -21.67
N SER A 153 12.46 -8.87 -21.18
CA SER A 153 13.63 -9.52 -21.78
C SER A 153 13.94 -10.88 -21.14
N LEU A 154 13.80 -11.96 -21.93
CA LEU A 154 14.21 -13.31 -21.51
C LEU A 154 15.72 -13.40 -21.24
N ALA A 155 16.53 -12.63 -21.96
CA ALA A 155 17.99 -12.59 -21.75
C ALA A 155 18.33 -12.03 -20.36
N ARG A 156 17.64 -10.96 -19.93
CA ARG A 156 17.84 -10.40 -18.58
C ARG A 156 17.43 -11.36 -17.47
N LEU A 157 16.37 -12.15 -17.68
CA LEU A 157 16.00 -13.23 -16.77
C LEU A 157 17.07 -14.30 -16.68
N ALA A 158 17.61 -14.73 -17.82
CA ALA A 158 18.66 -15.76 -17.89
C ALA A 158 19.96 -15.33 -17.19
N THR A 159 20.31 -14.04 -17.26
CA THR A 159 21.49 -13.48 -16.59
C THR A 159 21.20 -12.91 -15.20
N LEU A 160 19.97 -13.03 -14.68
CA LEU A 160 19.51 -12.42 -13.43
C LEU A 160 19.80 -10.91 -13.31
N SER A 161 19.83 -10.19 -14.43
CA SER A 161 20.10 -8.75 -14.50
C SER A 161 18.80 -7.95 -14.32
N LEU A 162 18.15 -8.16 -13.18
CA LEU A 162 16.88 -7.54 -12.83
C LEU A 162 17.07 -6.09 -12.38
N ASN A 163 16.04 -5.25 -12.59
CA ASN A 163 16.06 -3.88 -12.12
C ASN A 163 16.12 -3.82 -10.58
N GLN A 164 17.11 -3.10 -10.04
CA GLN A 164 17.33 -3.00 -8.60
C GLN A 164 16.14 -2.35 -7.86
N GLY A 165 15.54 -1.30 -8.44
CA GLY A 165 14.38 -0.63 -7.87
C GLY A 165 13.17 -1.56 -7.76
N ASP A 166 12.98 -2.42 -8.77
CA ASP A 166 11.92 -3.42 -8.73
C ASP A 166 12.13 -4.45 -7.61
N LEU A 167 13.36 -4.90 -7.39
CA LEU A 167 13.68 -5.80 -6.29
C LEU A 167 13.46 -5.15 -4.92
N ILE A 168 13.84 -3.88 -4.77
CA ILE A 168 13.58 -3.09 -3.55
C ILE A 168 12.05 -2.97 -3.32
N MET A 169 11.29 -2.71 -4.39
CA MET A 169 9.82 -2.62 -4.33
C MET A 169 9.17 -3.97 -3.94
N LEU A 170 9.71 -5.10 -4.41
CA LEU A 170 9.27 -6.43 -3.95
C LEU A 170 9.55 -6.63 -2.46
N GLY A 171 10.69 -6.17 -1.96
CA GLY A 171 11.00 -6.12 -0.53
C GLY A 171 9.99 -5.27 0.25
N ALA A 172 9.58 -4.12 -0.29
CA ALA A 172 8.51 -3.31 0.27
C ALA A 172 7.20 -4.11 0.33
N CYS A 173 6.80 -4.77 -0.77
CA CYS A 173 5.59 -5.59 -0.82
C CYS A 173 5.60 -6.70 0.25
N ALA A 174 6.74 -7.33 0.49
CA ALA A 174 6.91 -8.34 1.54
C ALA A 174 6.72 -7.77 2.95
N LEU A 175 7.28 -6.58 3.24
CA LEU A 175 7.06 -5.89 4.52
C LEU A 175 5.58 -5.55 4.73
N TYR A 176 4.92 -5.06 3.69
CA TYR A 176 3.50 -4.73 3.75
C TYR A 176 2.62 -5.99 3.94
N ALA A 177 2.99 -7.10 3.30
CA ALA A 177 2.34 -8.37 3.51
C ALA A 177 2.49 -8.88 4.95
N GLY A 178 3.70 -8.78 5.52
CA GLY A 178 3.96 -9.10 6.93
C GLY A 178 3.11 -8.26 7.88
N TYR A 179 3.01 -6.95 7.62
CA TYR A 179 2.09 -6.06 8.35
C TYR A 179 0.64 -6.52 8.24
N THR A 180 0.18 -6.85 7.03
CA THR A 180 -1.20 -7.32 6.79
C THR A 180 -1.52 -8.59 7.57
N LEU A 181 -0.57 -9.53 7.65
CA LEU A 181 -0.71 -10.75 8.43
C LEU A 181 -0.74 -10.47 9.94
N GLY A 182 0.18 -9.64 10.42
CA GLY A 182 0.24 -9.26 11.83
C GLY A 182 -0.98 -8.46 12.30
N LEU A 183 -1.61 -7.70 11.40
CA LEU A 183 -2.83 -6.93 11.68
C LEU A 183 -4.02 -7.84 12.07
N ARG A 184 -4.00 -9.14 11.74
CA ARG A 184 -5.00 -10.12 12.20
C ARG A 184 -5.05 -10.25 13.73
N ARG A 185 -3.94 -9.93 14.42
CA ARG A 185 -3.80 -10.00 15.88
C ARG A 185 -3.99 -8.64 16.56
N ARG A 186 -4.47 -7.62 15.83
CA ARG A 186 -4.69 -6.27 16.38
C ARG A 186 -5.77 -6.28 17.48
N PRO A 187 -5.70 -5.36 18.46
CA PRO A 187 -6.76 -5.21 19.46
C PRO A 187 -8.08 -4.81 18.79
N ALA A 188 -9.20 -5.23 19.39
CA ALA A 188 -10.55 -4.93 18.90
C ALA A 188 -10.98 -3.50 19.26
N VAL A 189 -10.22 -2.51 18.80
CA VAL A 189 -10.50 -1.08 18.96
C VAL A 189 -10.99 -0.48 17.63
N SER A 190 -11.42 0.78 17.65
CA SER A 190 -11.77 1.50 16.43
C SER A 190 -10.58 1.49 15.44
N ALA A 191 -10.89 1.33 14.15
CA ALA A 191 -9.88 1.30 13.10
C ALA A 191 -9.07 2.61 13.06
N LEU A 192 -9.73 3.74 13.33
CA LEU A 192 -9.11 5.06 13.42
C LEU A 192 -8.11 5.14 14.58
N ALA A 193 -8.45 4.65 15.78
CA ALA A 193 -7.52 4.66 16.91
C ALA A 193 -6.31 3.73 16.68
N SER A 194 -6.53 2.55 16.08
CA SER A 194 -5.43 1.68 15.66
C SER A 194 -4.51 2.38 14.65
N PHE A 195 -5.09 3.04 13.65
CA PHE A 195 -4.34 3.77 12.64
C PHE A 195 -3.49 4.90 13.23
N SER A 196 -4.03 5.64 14.21
CA SER A 196 -3.28 6.69 14.92
C SER A 196 -2.04 6.17 15.63
N VAL A 197 -2.12 5.03 16.32
CA VAL A 197 -0.94 4.42 16.96
C VAL A 197 0.05 3.94 15.91
N LEU A 198 -0.42 3.25 14.86
CA LEU A 198 0.45 2.78 13.78
C LEU A 198 1.16 3.93 13.05
N ALA A 199 0.46 5.04 12.79
CA ALA A 199 1.03 6.24 12.16
C ALA A 199 2.05 6.94 13.07
N LEU A 200 1.78 7.01 14.37
CA LEU A 200 2.76 7.52 15.35
C LEU A 200 4.00 6.64 15.41
N SER A 201 3.81 5.32 15.47
CA SER A 201 4.91 4.35 15.43
C SER A 201 5.73 4.46 14.15
N ALA A 202 5.08 4.64 13.00
CA ALA A 202 5.74 4.89 11.73
C ALA A 202 6.56 6.19 11.79
N CYS A 203 5.96 7.28 12.26
CA CYS A 203 6.65 8.56 12.43
C CYS A 203 7.91 8.41 13.28
N LEU A 204 7.81 7.77 14.45
CA LEU A 204 8.95 7.55 15.35
C LEU A 204 10.02 6.66 14.71
N ALA A 205 9.63 5.60 13.99
CA ALA A 205 10.55 4.71 13.30
C ALA A 205 11.23 5.38 12.08
N ALA A 206 10.61 6.41 11.49
CA ALA A 206 11.17 7.13 10.35
C ALA A 206 12.26 8.14 10.76
N LEU A 207 12.22 8.65 12.00
CA LEU A 207 13.23 9.59 12.52
C LEU A 207 14.67 9.04 12.47
N PRO A 208 14.99 7.83 12.96
CA PRO A 208 16.34 7.30 12.85
C PRO A 208 16.77 7.08 11.40
N LEU A 209 15.86 6.71 10.50
CA LEU A 209 16.19 6.58 9.07
C LEU A 209 16.56 7.92 8.44
N ALA A 210 15.82 8.99 8.75
CA ALA A 210 16.14 10.34 8.32
C ALA A 210 17.47 10.83 8.91
N ALA A 211 17.76 10.49 10.18
CA ALA A 211 19.04 10.80 10.82
C ALA A 211 20.21 10.07 10.16
N ILE A 212 20.04 8.79 9.80
CA ILE A 212 21.04 8.01 9.05
C ILE A 212 21.26 8.61 7.66
N GLU A 213 20.20 8.97 6.96
CA GLU A 213 20.27 9.63 5.64
C GLU A 213 21.03 10.96 5.70
N ALA A 214 20.85 11.72 6.80
CA ALA A 214 21.57 12.97 7.08
C ALA A 214 23.04 12.72 7.43
N ALA A 215 23.33 11.75 8.29
CA ALA A 215 24.70 11.37 8.64
C ALA A 215 25.50 10.86 7.43
N ALA A 216 24.81 10.22 6.47
CA ALA A 216 25.40 9.78 5.21
C ALA A 216 25.59 10.91 4.17
N GLY A 217 25.19 12.15 4.49
CA GLY A 217 25.29 13.30 3.57
C GLY A 217 24.30 13.29 2.40
N SER A 218 23.33 12.37 2.43
CA SER A 218 22.32 12.18 1.36
C SER A 218 20.98 12.85 1.64
N PHE A 219 20.83 13.48 2.81
CA PHE A 219 19.59 14.15 3.20
C PHE A 219 19.35 15.40 2.37
N GLN A 220 18.14 15.52 1.84
CA GLN A 220 17.72 16.63 1.02
C GLN A 220 16.37 17.16 1.54
N TRP A 221 16.38 18.42 1.99
CA TRP A 221 15.14 19.12 2.33
C TRP A 221 14.22 19.27 1.11
N PRO A 222 12.89 19.28 1.29
CA PRO A 222 11.97 19.44 0.19
C PRO A 222 12.19 20.78 -0.53
N SER A 223 12.42 20.72 -1.83
CA SER A 223 12.29 21.84 -2.75
C SER A 223 10.82 22.31 -2.85
N PRO A 224 10.49 23.42 -3.54
CA PRO A 224 9.10 23.82 -3.75
C PRO A 224 8.23 22.70 -4.35
N ARG A 225 8.79 21.94 -5.31
CA ARG A 225 8.15 20.73 -5.84
C ARG A 225 8.01 19.63 -4.78
N GLY A 226 9.06 19.42 -3.97
CA GLY A 226 9.06 18.47 -2.87
C GLY A 226 7.95 18.76 -1.84
N TRP A 227 7.69 20.04 -1.53
CA TRP A 227 6.58 20.43 -0.66
C TRP A 227 5.21 20.14 -1.25
N LEU A 228 5.02 20.35 -2.56
CA LEU A 228 3.78 19.97 -3.25
C LEU A 228 3.56 18.45 -3.23
N VAL A 229 4.62 17.68 -3.49
CA VAL A 229 4.59 16.21 -3.39
C VAL A 229 4.26 15.80 -1.95
N LEU A 230 4.91 16.40 -0.95
CA LEU A 230 4.67 16.11 0.46
C LEU A 230 3.22 16.40 0.85
N ALA A 231 2.68 17.56 0.48
CA ALA A 231 1.29 17.91 0.73
C ALA A 231 0.32 16.90 0.09
N TYR A 232 0.60 16.51 -1.16
CA TYR A 232 -0.18 15.48 -1.85
C TYR A 232 -0.12 14.14 -1.08
N VAL A 233 1.07 13.62 -0.76
CA VAL A 233 1.20 12.29 -0.16
C VAL A 233 0.68 12.23 1.28
N VAL A 234 0.77 13.31 2.05
CA VAL A 234 0.19 13.41 3.39
C VAL A 234 -1.33 13.36 3.31
N LEU A 235 -1.94 14.19 2.46
CA LEU A 235 -3.38 14.34 2.43
C LEU A 235 -4.08 13.17 1.75
N PHE A 236 -3.64 12.77 0.55
CA PHE A 236 -4.40 11.85 -0.29
C PHE A 236 -4.08 10.38 0.02
N PRO A 237 -2.90 9.82 -0.33
CA PRO A 237 -2.62 8.40 -0.13
C PRO A 237 -2.38 8.01 1.34
N SER A 238 -2.22 8.97 2.26
CA SER A 238 -2.00 8.64 3.68
C SER A 238 -3.19 8.92 4.58
N PHE A 239 -3.78 10.11 4.53
CA PHE A 239 -4.85 10.47 5.45
C PHE A 239 -6.24 10.15 4.88
N LEU A 240 -6.66 10.86 3.83
CA LEU A 240 -8.02 10.76 3.28
C LEU A 240 -8.34 9.38 2.72
N SER A 241 -7.41 8.75 2.01
CA SER A 241 -7.60 7.39 1.48
C SER A 241 -7.72 6.36 2.59
N GLN A 242 -6.96 6.48 3.69
CA GLN A 242 -7.09 5.54 4.81
C GLN A 242 -8.46 5.68 5.49
N LEU A 243 -8.93 6.91 5.72
CA LEU A 243 -10.28 7.15 6.25
C LEU A 243 -11.36 6.59 5.32
N SER A 244 -11.23 6.87 4.02
CA SER A 244 -12.17 6.41 2.99
C SER A 244 -12.19 4.89 2.86
N PHE A 245 -11.02 4.24 2.91
CA PHE A 245 -10.90 2.78 2.88
C PHE A 245 -11.51 2.14 4.12
N MET A 246 -11.21 2.65 5.32
CA MET A 246 -11.79 2.15 6.56
C MET A 246 -13.33 2.26 6.55
N GLN A 247 -13.86 3.37 6.06
CA GLN A 247 -15.30 3.57 5.92
C GLN A 247 -15.89 2.64 4.84
N GLY A 248 -15.24 2.48 3.68
CA GLY A 248 -15.66 1.54 2.64
C GLY A 248 -15.72 0.10 3.16
N VAL A 249 -14.68 -0.34 3.88
CA VAL A 249 -14.63 -1.64 4.55
C VAL A 249 -15.77 -1.79 5.56
N LYS A 250 -16.08 -0.74 6.33
CA LYS A 250 -17.21 -0.76 7.27
C LYS A 250 -18.56 -0.93 6.57
N LEU A 251 -18.75 -0.34 5.39
CA LEU A 251 -20.01 -0.35 4.64
C LEU A 251 -20.27 -1.65 3.88
N ILE A 252 -19.25 -2.23 3.22
CA ILE A 252 -19.43 -3.41 2.34
C ILE A 252 -18.61 -4.63 2.75
N GLY A 253 -17.89 -4.55 3.87
CA GLY A 253 -17.03 -5.60 4.38
C GLY A 253 -15.64 -5.65 3.74
N PRO A 254 -14.64 -6.24 4.43
CA PRO A 254 -13.25 -6.27 3.97
C PRO A 254 -13.05 -7.09 2.70
N ALA A 255 -13.83 -8.15 2.48
CA ALA A 255 -13.71 -8.99 1.29
C ALA A 255 -14.07 -8.23 0.00
N ARG A 256 -15.18 -7.49 0.00
CA ARG A 256 -15.60 -6.69 -1.17
C ARG A 256 -14.71 -5.47 -1.36
N ALA A 257 -14.33 -4.80 -0.27
CA ALA A 257 -13.43 -3.65 -0.33
C ALA A 257 -12.02 -4.02 -0.83
N GLY A 258 -11.53 -5.22 -0.48
CA GLY A 258 -10.23 -5.73 -0.93
C GLY A 258 -10.11 -5.83 -2.45
N VAL A 259 -11.19 -6.19 -3.15
CA VAL A 259 -11.19 -6.31 -4.63
C VAL A 259 -10.86 -4.96 -5.30
N PHE A 260 -11.24 -3.83 -4.71
CA PHE A 260 -10.94 -2.52 -5.27
C PHE A 260 -9.44 -2.23 -5.32
N VAL A 261 -8.64 -2.83 -4.43
CA VAL A 261 -7.18 -2.64 -4.40
C VAL A 261 -6.52 -3.08 -5.71
N ASN A 262 -7.15 -4.00 -6.46
CA ASN A 262 -6.71 -4.39 -7.79
C ASN A 262 -6.77 -3.26 -8.84
N LEU A 263 -7.45 -2.14 -8.55
CA LEU A 263 -7.45 -0.95 -9.38
C LEU A 263 -6.18 -0.10 -9.23
N VAL A 264 -5.43 -0.24 -8.13
CA VAL A 264 -4.19 0.51 -7.88
C VAL A 264 -3.18 0.39 -9.03
N PRO A 265 -2.81 -0.82 -9.52
CA PRO A 265 -1.86 -0.92 -10.64
C PRO A 265 -2.40 -0.29 -11.94
N ILE A 266 -3.71 -0.29 -12.15
CA ILE A 266 -4.36 0.33 -13.32
C ILE A 266 -4.23 1.86 -13.23
N TRP A 267 -4.57 2.44 -12.08
CA TRP A 267 -4.42 3.88 -11.84
C TRP A 267 -2.97 4.34 -11.91
N ALA A 268 -2.05 3.57 -11.31
CA ALA A 268 -0.63 3.86 -11.37
C ALA A 268 -0.13 3.87 -12.83
N ALA A 269 -0.45 2.85 -13.62
CA ALA A 269 -0.08 2.81 -15.03
C ALA A 269 -0.66 3.99 -15.81
N LEU A 270 -1.97 4.25 -15.67
CA LEU A 270 -2.66 5.35 -16.34
C LEU A 270 -2.04 6.71 -16.00
N PHE A 271 -1.86 7.01 -14.72
CA PHE A 271 -1.29 8.29 -14.29
C PHE A 271 0.18 8.44 -14.66
N SER A 272 0.94 7.34 -14.71
CA SER A 272 2.35 7.40 -15.14
C SER A 272 2.47 7.78 -16.61
N VAL A 273 1.63 7.22 -17.48
CA VAL A 273 1.58 7.63 -18.89
C VAL A 273 1.14 9.08 -19.01
N LEU A 274 0.07 9.48 -18.32
CA LEU A 274 -0.52 10.82 -18.48
C LEU A 274 0.29 11.95 -17.85
N LEU A 275 0.94 11.71 -16.70
CA LEU A 275 1.58 12.76 -15.90
C LEU A 275 3.10 12.73 -15.95
N LEU A 276 3.71 11.56 -16.13
CA LEU A 276 5.18 11.41 -16.25
C LEU A 276 5.62 11.23 -17.71
N GLY A 277 4.70 10.90 -18.62
CA GLY A 277 5.06 10.53 -19.99
C GLY A 277 5.84 9.22 -20.06
N GLU A 278 5.64 8.30 -19.10
CA GLU A 278 6.28 6.97 -19.16
C GLU A 278 5.68 6.13 -20.28
N ASP A 279 6.53 5.43 -21.05
CA ASP A 279 6.09 4.57 -22.15
C ASP A 279 5.44 3.29 -21.65
N PHE A 280 4.16 3.09 -22.01
CA PHE A 280 3.46 1.85 -21.72
C PHE A 280 3.78 0.76 -22.77
N ALA A 281 4.91 0.09 -22.59
CA ALA A 281 5.30 -1.06 -23.40
C ALA A 281 4.37 -2.28 -23.27
N LEU A 282 4.37 -3.17 -24.27
CA LEU A 282 3.56 -4.39 -24.31
C LEU A 282 3.80 -5.31 -23.10
N TYR A 283 5.03 -5.39 -22.60
CA TYR A 283 5.33 -6.22 -21.43
C TYR A 283 4.67 -5.69 -20.16
N HIS A 284 4.41 -4.38 -20.04
CA HIS A 284 3.64 -3.83 -18.92
C HIS A 284 2.19 -4.33 -18.97
N GLY A 285 1.58 -4.33 -20.17
CA GLY A 285 0.24 -4.88 -20.38
C GLY A 285 0.17 -6.36 -20.05
N ALA A 286 1.11 -7.15 -20.56
CA ALA A 286 1.19 -8.58 -20.27
C ALA A 286 1.38 -8.86 -18.78
N ALA A 287 2.30 -8.15 -18.12
CA ALA A 287 2.52 -8.28 -16.68
C ALA A 287 1.28 -7.90 -15.87
N LEU A 288 0.60 -6.81 -16.22
CA LEU A 288 -0.63 -6.38 -15.56
C LEU A 288 -1.73 -7.44 -15.66
N VAL A 289 -1.95 -8.02 -16.84
CA VAL A 289 -2.93 -9.11 -17.04
C VAL A 289 -2.55 -10.34 -16.22
N LEU A 290 -1.28 -10.73 -16.21
CA LEU A 290 -0.80 -11.89 -15.46
C LEU A 290 -0.95 -11.70 -13.95
N VAL A 291 -0.59 -10.53 -13.43
CA VAL A 291 -0.71 -10.18 -12.00
C VAL A 291 -2.17 -10.15 -11.59
N LEU A 292 -3.02 -9.38 -12.29
CA LEU A 292 -4.43 -9.26 -11.93
C LEU A 292 -5.21 -10.56 -12.14
N GLY A 293 -4.94 -11.28 -13.23
CA GLY A 293 -5.53 -12.58 -13.52
C GLY A 293 -5.14 -13.64 -12.49
N GLY A 294 -3.86 -13.68 -12.10
CA GLY A 294 -3.36 -14.58 -11.07
C GLY A 294 -4.01 -14.34 -9.70
N ILE A 295 -4.15 -13.08 -9.30
CA ILE A 295 -4.85 -12.69 -8.07
C ILE A 295 -6.32 -13.10 -8.13
N TRP A 296 -7.00 -12.80 -9.23
CA TRP A 296 -8.40 -13.16 -9.42
C TRP A 296 -8.61 -14.67 -9.26
N ILE A 297 -7.76 -15.49 -9.88
CA ILE A 297 -7.80 -16.95 -9.75
C ILE A 297 -7.60 -17.38 -8.29
N ALA A 298 -6.59 -16.84 -7.60
CA ALA A 298 -6.26 -17.21 -6.22
C ALA A 298 -7.38 -16.82 -5.24
N GLU A 299 -8.02 -15.67 -5.43
CA GLU A 299 -9.15 -15.23 -4.61
C GLU A 299 -10.40 -16.09 -4.83
N HIS A 300 -10.71 -16.47 -6.07
CA HIS A 300 -11.86 -17.33 -6.39
C HIS A 300 -11.70 -18.74 -5.78
N ALA A 301 -10.48 -19.26 -5.80
CA ALA A 301 -10.15 -20.52 -5.17
C ALA A 301 -10.39 -20.50 -3.65
N LYS A 302 -9.98 -19.42 -2.97
CA LYS A 302 -10.21 -19.22 -1.54
C LYS A 302 -11.70 -19.22 -1.19
N LYS A 303 -12.51 -18.52 -1.98
CA LYS A 303 -13.95 -18.46 -1.77
C LYS A 303 -14.60 -19.84 -1.88
N ARG A 304 -14.26 -20.61 -2.92
CA ARG A 304 -14.74 -22.00 -3.09
C ARG A 304 -14.35 -22.92 -1.93
N GLN A 305 -13.18 -22.75 -1.35
CA GLN A 305 -12.73 -23.53 -0.20
C GLN A 305 -13.56 -23.22 1.06
N VAL A 306 -13.84 -21.94 1.31
CA VAL A 306 -14.71 -21.51 2.42
C VAL A 306 -16.13 -22.04 2.21
N ASP A 307 -16.69 -21.92 1.01
CA ASP A 307 -18.05 -22.40 0.71
C ASP A 307 -18.18 -23.93 0.86
N ARG A 308 -17.09 -24.69 0.61
CA ARG A 308 -17.04 -26.15 0.81
C ARG A 308 -16.90 -26.56 2.28
N ALA A 309 -16.22 -25.77 3.11
CA ALA A 309 -16.03 -26.07 4.52
C ALA A 309 -17.27 -25.79 5.38
N VAL A 310 -18.23 -25.01 4.85
CA VAL A 310 -19.49 -24.66 5.51
C VAL A 310 -20.64 -25.62 5.12
N ARG A 311 -20.43 -26.47 4.12
CA ARG A 311 -21.36 -27.54 3.72
C ARG A 311 -20.99 -28.84 4.39
#